data_AF-A0A6J6IQ46-F1
#
_entry.id   AF-A0A6J6IQ46-F1
#
_cell.length_a   1.000
_cell.length_b   1.000
_cell.length_c   1.000
_cell.angle_alpha   90.00
_cell.angle_beta   90.00
_cell.angle_gamma   90.00
#
_symmetry.space_group_name_H-M   'P 1'
#
loop_
_entity.id
_entity.type
_entity.pdbx_description
1 polymer ?
#
loop_
_entity_poly.entity_id
_entity_poly.type
_entity_poly.pdbx_seq_one_letter_code
_entity_poly.pdbx_strand_id
1 'polypeptide(L)' 'MLGGSVIIESIFALPGLGQYAGDATGKGDTPVVMGVVVFTVLVVIFVNLVVDLINGWLNPKVRVK' A
#
# COMPACT_ATOMS: atom_id res chain seq x y z
N MET A 1 4.86 -7.24 4.67
CA MET A 1 6.23 -6.91 4.23
C MET A 1 6.46 -5.39 4.17
N LEU A 2 5.85 -4.58 5.04
CA LEU A 2 6.07 -3.12 5.07
C LEU A 2 7.37 -2.74 5.77
N GLY A 3 7.79 -3.50 6.79
CA GLY A 3 9.04 -3.23 7.53
C GLY A 3 10.32 -3.26 6.67
N GLY A 4 10.35 -4.08 5.61
CA GLY A 4 11.49 -4.12 4.67
C GLY A 4 11.63 -2.83 3.85
N SER A 5 10.51 -2.20 3.47
CA SER A 5 10.50 -0.93 2.73
C SER A 5 11.03 0.22 3.59
N VAL A 6 10.66 0.27 4.87
CA VAL A 6 11.12 1.32 5.82
C VAL A 6 12.64 1.28 6.02
N ILE A 7 13.22 0.07 6.04
CA ILE A 7 14.67 -0.11 6.16
C ILE A 7 15.38 0.42 4.93
N ILE A 8 14.86 0.15 3.72
CA ILE A 8 15.46 0.63 2.46
C ILE A 8 15.35 2.16 2.37
N GLU A 9 14.19 2.73 2.72
CA GLU A 9 13.99 4.19 2.79
C GLU A 9 15.00 4.86 3.73
N SER A 10 15.29 4.23 4.88
CA SER A 10 16.23 4.75 5.87
C SER A 10 17.70 4.63 5.47
N ILE A 11 18.06 3.54 4.77
CA ILE A 11 19.44 3.34 4.28
C ILE A 11 19.77 4.32 3.14
N PHE A 12 18.80 4.62 2.27
CA PHE A 12 19.00 5.50 1.12
C PHE A 12 18.52 6.95 1.34
N ALA A 13 18.08 7.30 2.55
CA ALA A 13 17.50 8.61 2.89
C ALA A 13 16.41 9.07 1.90
N LEU A 14 15.60 8.13 1.40
CA LEU A 14 14.53 8.41 0.46
C LEU A 14 13.26 8.81 1.23
N PRO A 15 12.63 9.96 0.91
CA PRO A 15 11.39 10.37 1.57
C PRO A 15 10.26 9.43 1.17
N GLY A 16 9.89 8.54 2.08
CA GLY A 16 8.89 7.50 1.85
C GLY A 16 7.84 7.43 2.94
N LEU A 17 6.66 6.87 2.59
CA LEU A 17 5.51 6.79 3.50
C LEU A 17 5.80 5.94 4.74
N GLY A 18 6.72 4.98 4.63
CA GLY A 18 7.16 4.13 5.74
C GLY A 18 7.96 4.89 6.80
N GLN A 19 8.93 5.70 6.37
CA GLN A 19 9.64 6.63 7.26
C GLN A 19 8.69 7.65 7.91
N TYR A 20 7.75 8.22 7.15
CA TYR A 20 6.75 9.16 7.69
C TYR A 20 5.86 8.51 8.77
N ALA A 21 5.42 7.26 8.57
CA ALA A 21 4.65 6.52 9.57
C ALA A 21 5.50 6.16 10.81
N GLY A 22 6.78 5.85 10.63
CA GLY A 22 7.72 5.61 11.73
C GLY A 22 7.95 6.85 12.60
N ASP A 23 8.16 8.00 11.95
CA ASP A 23 8.39 9.28 12.63
C ASP A 23 7.13 9.76 13.38
N ALA A 24 5.94 9.56 12.80
CA ALA A 24 4.66 9.83 13.46
C ALA A 24 4.38 8.89 14.64
N THR A 25 4.78 7.61 14.54
CA THR A 25 4.69 6.66 15.65
C THR A 25 5.60 7.08 16.81
N GLY A 26 6.81 7.56 16.51
CA GLY A 26 7.75 8.06 17.51
C GLY A 26 7.29 9.34 18.22
N LYS A 27 6.50 10.19 17.55
CA LYS A 27 5.91 11.41 18.10
C LYS A 27 4.58 11.18 18.84
N GLY A 28 4.03 9.96 18.80
CA GLY A 28 2.72 9.65 19.40
C GLY A 28 1.52 10.12 18.56
N ASP A 29 1.75 10.56 17.32
CA ASP A 29 0.71 11.02 16.39
C ASP A 29 0.02 9.84 15.71
N THR A 30 -0.78 9.13 16.50
CA THR A 30 -1.63 8.01 16.06
C THR A 30 -2.55 8.32 14.85
N PRO A 31 -3.07 9.55 14.63
CA PRO A 31 -3.91 9.84 13.46
C PRO A 31 -3.15 9.76 12.13
N VAL A 32 -1.88 10.18 12.12
CA VAL A 32 -1.06 10.20 10.89
C VAL A 32 -0.70 8.78 10.46
N VAL A 33 -0.33 7.93 11.42
CA VAL A 33 -0.07 6.51 11.18
C VAL A 33 -1.31 5.83 10.60
N MET A 34 -2.47 6.06 11.20
CA MET A 34 -3.73 5.51 10.71
C MET A 34 -4.08 6.03 9.31
N GLY A 35 -3.82 7.30 9.01
CA GLY A 35 -4.00 7.87 7.67
C GLY A 35 -3.13 7.20 6.61
N VAL A 36 -1.83 6.99 6.89
CA VAL A 36 -0.91 6.29 5.98
C VAL A 36 -1.34 4.84 5.75
N VAL A 37 -1.79 4.15 6.80
CA VAL A 37 -2.30 2.78 6.70
C VAL A 37 -3.53 2.71 5.80
N VAL A 38 -4.55 3.55 6.05
CA VAL A 38 -5.78 3.58 5.25
C VAL A 38 -5.48 3.90 3.78
N PHE A 39 -4.60 4.87 3.52
CA PHE A 39 -4.17 5.21 2.17
C PHE A 39 -3.51 4.02 1.47
N THR A 40 -2.59 3.34 2.14
CA THR A 40 -1.91 2.16 1.60
C THR A 40 -2.91 1.04 1.29
N VAL A 41 -3.86 0.79 2.19
CA VAL A 41 -4.92 -0.21 1.99
C VAL A 41 -5.78 0.14 0.77
N LEU A 42 -6.19 1.40 0.61
CA LEU A 42 -6.96 1.85 -0.55
C LEU A 42 -6.21 1.61 -1.87
N VAL A 43 -4.91 1.93 -1.92
CA VAL A 43 -4.08 1.69 -3.10
C VAL A 43 -4.00 0.20 -3.43
N VAL A 44 -3.78 -0.66 -2.42
CA VAL A 44 -3.74 -2.11 -2.62
C VAL A 44 -5.07 -2.64 -3.15
N ILE A 45 -6.20 -2.21 -2.57
CA ILE A 45 -7.53 -2.60 -3.04
C ILE A 45 -7.75 -2.13 -4.49
N PHE A 46 -7.37 -0.89 -4.81
CA PHE A 46 -7.51 -0.35 -6.15
C PHE A 46 -6.69 -1.14 -7.18
N VAL A 47 -5.44 -1.46 -6.87
CA VAL A 47 -4.58 -2.28 -7.74
C VAL A 47 -5.16 -3.68 -7.91
N ASN A 48 -5.61 -4.32 -6.83
CA ASN A 48 -6.24 -5.64 -6.92
C ASN A 48 -7.51 -5.60 -7.77
N LEU A 49 -8.35 -4.56 -7.63
CA LEU A 49 -9.55 -4.39 -8.46
C LEU A 49 -9.19 -4.23 -9.95
N VAL A 50 -8.14 -3.46 -10.26
CA VAL A 50 -7.64 -3.31 -11.63
C VAL A 50 -7.14 -4.65 -12.17
N VAL A 51 -6.39 -5.40 -11.37
CA VAL A 51 -5.90 -6.75 -11.72
C VAL A 51 -7.07 -7.70 -11.95
N ASP A 52 -8.08 -7.69 -11.09
CA ASP A 52 -9.28 -8.52 -11.24
C ASP A 52 -10.08 -8.15 -12.48
N LEU A 53 -10.18 -6.86 -12.82
CA LEU A 53 -10.84 -6.40 -14.04
C LEU A 53 -10.09 -6.83 -15.31
N ILE A 54 -8.76 -6.69 -15.30
CA ILE A 54 -7.90 -7.16 -16.40
C ILE A 54 -8.03 -8.67 -16.55
N ASN A 55 -7.97 -9.42 -15.45
CA ASN A 55 -8.15 -10.87 -15.48
C ASN A 55 -9.57 -11.24 -15.93
N GLY A 56 -10.62 -10.54 -15.51
CA GLY A 56 -11.99 -10.76 -15.95
C GLY A 56 -12.18 -10.50 -17.46
N TRP A 57 -11.45 -9.52 -18.01
CA TRP A 57 -11.47 -9.20 -19.43
C TRP A 57 -10.63 -10.18 -20.27
N LEU A 58 -9.48 -10.60 -19.75
CA LEU A 58 -8.55 -11.51 -20.43
C LEU A 58 -8.95 -12.98 -20.31
N ASN A 59 -9.78 -13.35 -19.34
CA ASN A 59 -10.16 -14.73 -19.07
C ASN A 59 -11.52 -15.08 -19.72
N PRO A 60 -11.54 -15.70 -20.92
CA PRO A 60 -12.76 -16.04 -21.65
C PRO A 60 -13.64 -17.08 -20.96
N LYS A 61 -13.19 -17.68 -19.84
CA LYS A 61 -13.94 -18.67 -19.04
C LYS A 61 -15.00 -18.05 -18.10
N VAL A 62 -15.00 -16.73 -17.89
CA VAL A 62 -16.09 -16.04 -17.15
C VAL A 62 -17.34 -15.86 -18.03
N ARG A 63 -17.27 -16.16 -19.33
CA ARG A 63 -18.46 -16.42 -20.16
C ARG A 63 -19.11 -17.72 -19.74
N VAL A 64 -19.92 -17.65 -18.68
CA VAL A 64 -20.99 -18.61 -18.44
C VAL A 64 -21.90 -18.54 -19.66
N LYS A 65 -22.08 -19.69 -20.30
CA LYS A 65 -23.07 -19.90 -21.35
C LYS A 65 -24.46 -19.92 -20.74
#